data_AF-A0A967GRI0-F1
#
_entry.id   AF-A0A967GRI0-F1
#
_cell.length_a   1.000
_cell.length_b   1.000
_cell.length_c   1.000
_cell.angle_alpha   90.00
_cell.angle_beta   90.00
_cell.angle_gamma   90.00
#
_symmetry.space_group_name_H-M   'P 1'
#
loop_
_entity.id
_entity.type
_entity.pdbx_description
1 polymer ?
#
loop_
_entity_poly.entity_id
_entity_poly.type
_entity_poly.pdbx_seq_one_letter_code
_entity_poly.pdbx_strand_id
1 'polypeptide(L)' 'VPSGPYGGLRAEGLEANSVNLFGPNLGVTDPEVVLMATAFCNQMGMNLDQAAASIGWAFQCYEDGLISEEDADGL' A
#
# COMPACT_ATOMS: atom_id res chain seq x y z
N VAL A 1 15.57 4.64 2.48
CA VAL A 1 15.44 5.93 3.21
C VAL A 1 16.30 5.90 4.48
N PRO A 2 17.25 6.82 4.72
CA PRO A 2 18.19 6.71 5.84
C PRO A 2 17.63 7.16 7.21
N SER A 3 16.53 7.93 7.27
CA SER A 3 15.88 8.40 8.51
C SER A 3 14.40 8.74 8.27
N GLY A 4 13.57 8.78 9.33
CA GLY A 4 12.13 9.04 9.25
C GLY A 4 11.29 7.80 9.56
N PRO A 5 9.93 7.85 9.44
CA PRO A 5 9.04 6.71 9.72
C PRO A 5 9.35 5.48 8.85
N TYR A 6 10.08 5.71 7.77
CA TYR A 6 10.44 4.78 6.73
C TYR A 6 11.93 4.44 6.69
N GLY A 7 12.67 4.85 7.72
CA GLY A 7 14.10 4.61 7.86
C GLY A 7 14.47 3.12 7.75
N GLY A 8 15.47 2.79 6.93
CA GLY A 8 15.99 1.43 6.77
C GLY A 8 15.36 0.59 5.66
N LEU A 9 14.23 1.03 5.08
CA LEU A 9 13.60 0.33 3.96
C LEU A 9 14.44 0.40 2.68
N ARG A 10 14.50 -0.75 2.01
CA ARG A 10 15.19 -1.01 0.75
C ARG A 10 14.21 -1.66 -0.21
N ALA A 11 14.08 -1.11 -1.40
CA ALA A 11 13.37 -1.74 -2.51
C ALA A 11 14.38 -2.37 -3.47
N GLU A 12 14.01 -3.46 -4.13
CA GLU A 12 14.80 -4.02 -5.23
C GLU A 12 14.70 -3.14 -6.48
N GLY A 13 13.54 -2.50 -6.65
CA GLY A 13 13.27 -1.54 -7.71
C GLY A 13 11.89 -0.93 -7.54
N LEU A 14 11.56 0.03 -8.41
CA LEU A 14 10.22 0.57 -8.55
C LEU A 14 9.66 0.10 -9.87
N GLU A 15 8.56 -0.65 -9.82
CA GLU A 15 7.91 -1.17 -11.02
C GLU A 15 6.77 -0.23 -11.45
N ALA A 16 6.52 -0.08 -12.75
CA ALA A 16 5.51 0.87 -13.24
C ALA A 16 4.08 0.56 -12.72
N ASN A 17 3.74 -0.71 -12.58
CA ASN A 17 2.51 -1.21 -11.95
C ASN A 17 2.42 -0.76 -10.48
N SER A 18 3.49 -0.89 -9.70
CA SER A 18 3.47 -0.48 -8.28
C SER A 18 3.11 1.00 -8.09
N VAL A 19 3.50 1.87 -9.04
CA VAL A 19 3.13 3.29 -9.03
C VAL A 19 1.64 3.48 -9.23
N ASN A 20 1.04 2.80 -10.22
CA ASN A 20 -0.40 2.88 -10.47
C ASN A 20 -1.23 2.24 -9.36
N LEU A 21 -0.76 1.12 -8.83
CA LEU A 21 -1.52 0.30 -7.88
C LEU A 21 -1.47 0.83 -6.46
N PHE A 22 -0.32 1.32 -5.98
CA PHE A 22 -0.24 1.96 -4.66
C PHE A 22 -0.54 3.46 -4.70
N GLY A 23 -0.53 4.10 -5.87
CA GLY A 23 -0.86 5.51 -6.05
C GLY A 23 -2.35 5.72 -6.32
N PRO A 24 -2.74 6.03 -7.59
CA PRO A 24 -4.10 6.43 -7.93
C PRO A 24 -5.17 5.38 -7.61
N ASN A 25 -4.86 4.09 -7.68
CA ASN A 25 -5.81 3.03 -7.35
C ASN A 25 -6.22 3.02 -5.86
N LEU A 26 -5.37 3.55 -4.97
CA LEU A 26 -5.66 3.68 -3.54
C LEU A 26 -5.88 5.15 -3.12
N GLY A 27 -6.00 6.08 -4.08
CA GLY A 27 -6.14 7.51 -3.80
C GLY A 27 -4.90 8.16 -3.17
N VAL A 28 -3.73 7.49 -3.21
CA VAL A 28 -2.48 8.01 -2.64
C VAL A 28 -1.79 8.92 -3.66
N THR A 29 -1.50 10.15 -3.24
CA THR A 29 -0.81 11.15 -4.08
C THR A 29 0.64 11.41 -3.64
N ASP A 30 1.02 10.92 -2.46
CA ASP A 30 2.38 11.06 -1.94
C ASP A 30 3.30 9.97 -2.54
N PRO A 31 4.30 10.35 -3.38
CA PRO A 31 5.22 9.39 -3.97
C PRO A 31 6.10 8.69 -2.93
N GLU A 32 6.32 9.28 -1.75
CA GLU A 32 7.03 8.61 -0.67
C GLU A 32 6.24 7.38 -0.22
N VAL A 33 4.93 7.51 0.02
CA VAL A 33 4.08 6.38 0.42
C VAL A 33 4.12 5.24 -0.62
N VAL A 34 4.09 5.57 -1.91
CA VAL A 34 4.18 4.58 -3.01
C VAL A 34 5.52 3.82 -2.99
N LEU A 35 6.63 4.56 -2.85
CA LEU A 35 7.97 3.96 -2.74
C LEU A 35 8.07 3.05 -1.53
N MET A 36 7.41 3.42 -0.43
CA MET A 36 7.45 2.69 0.82
C MET A 36 6.61 1.42 0.80
N ALA A 37 5.40 1.47 0.24
CA ALA A 37 4.59 0.28 0.03
C ALA A 37 5.31 -0.74 -0.87
N THR A 38 5.99 -0.25 -1.92
CA THR A 38 6.79 -1.08 -2.82
C THR A 38 7.97 -1.73 -2.08
N ALA A 39 8.76 -0.94 -1.35
CA ALA A 39 9.89 -1.43 -0.57
C ALA A 39 9.45 -2.47 0.48
N PHE A 40 8.33 -2.23 1.15
CA PHE A 40 7.80 -3.14 2.15
C PHE A 40 7.41 -4.49 1.53
N CYS A 41 6.69 -4.48 0.40
CA CYS A 41 6.32 -5.70 -0.31
C CYS A 41 7.56 -6.49 -0.76
N ASN A 42 8.58 -5.82 -1.32
CA ASN A 42 9.83 -6.48 -1.70
C ASN A 42 10.49 -7.17 -0.49
N GLN A 43 10.60 -6.46 0.64
CA GLN A 43 11.24 -7.01 1.84
C GLN A 43 10.48 -8.18 2.44
N MET A 44 9.15 -8.18 2.34
CA MET A 44 8.30 -9.27 2.82
C MET A 44 8.14 -10.41 1.81
N GLY A 45 8.69 -10.28 0.59
CA GLY A 45 8.50 -11.25 -0.49
C GLY A 45 7.06 -11.35 -0.97
N MET A 46 6.29 -10.25 -0.87
CA MET A 46 4.89 -10.18 -1.28
C MET A 46 4.75 -9.77 -2.74
N ASN A 47 3.72 -10.30 -3.41
CA ASN A 47 3.31 -9.80 -4.71
C ASN A 47 2.66 -8.42 -4.57
N LEU A 48 3.30 -7.40 -5.16
CA LEU A 48 2.88 -6.00 -5.16
C LEU A 48 1.43 -5.83 -5.64
N ASP A 49 1.07 -6.52 -6.73
CA ASP A 49 -0.22 -6.35 -7.38
C ASP A 49 -1.35 -6.88 -6.51
N GLN A 50 -1.14 -8.06 -5.92
CA GLN A 50 -2.13 -8.68 -5.04
C GLN A 50 -2.26 -7.92 -3.73
N ALA A 51 -1.16 -7.44 -3.16
CA ALA A 51 -1.20 -6.62 -1.95
C ALA A 51 -2.03 -5.34 -2.18
N ALA A 52 -1.74 -4.59 -3.25
CA ALA A 52 -2.48 -3.37 -3.57
C ALA A 52 -3.96 -3.64 -3.91
N ALA A 53 -4.25 -4.71 -4.68
CA ALA A 53 -5.62 -5.07 -5.03
C ALA A 53 -6.45 -5.47 -3.79
N SER A 54 -5.87 -6.24 -2.86
CA SER A 54 -6.54 -6.61 -1.61
C SER A 54 -6.85 -5.39 -0.74
N ILE A 55 -5.94 -4.41 -0.66
CA ILE A 55 -6.19 -3.16 0.09
C ILE A 55 -7.31 -2.36 -0.57
N GLY A 56 -7.26 -2.16 -1.89
CA GLY A 56 -8.30 -1.42 -2.60
C GLY A 56 -9.69 -2.07 -2.47
N TRP A 57 -9.74 -3.40 -2.52
CA TRP A 57 -10.99 -4.14 -2.28
C TRP A 57 -11.48 -3.97 -0.84
N ALA A 58 -10.60 -4.00 0.16
CA ALA A 58 -10.97 -3.73 1.54
C ALA A 58 -11.54 -2.31 1.72
N PHE A 59 -10.96 -1.30 1.07
CA PHE A 59 -11.51 0.07 1.08
C PHE A 59 -12.91 0.13 0.46
N GLN A 60 -13.14 -0.52 -0.68
CA GLN A 60 -14.48 -0.60 -1.27
C GLN A 60 -15.46 -1.33 -0.35
N CYS A 61 -15.05 -2.44 0.26
CA CYS A 61 -15.89 -3.16 1.21
C CYS A 61 -16.24 -2.30 2.43
N TYR A 62 -15.34 -1.44 2.89
CA TYR A 62 -15.63 -0.47 3.94
C TYR A 62 -16.66 0.57 3.48
N GLU A 63 -16.46 1.17 2.30
CA GLU A 63 -17.41 2.14 1.71
C GLU A 63 -18.80 1.54 1.47
N ASP A 64 -18.87 0.26 1.10
CA ASP A 64 -20.12 -0.48 0.87
C ASP A 64 -20.77 -0.99 2.17
N GLY A 65 -20.12 -0.79 3.34
CA GLY A 65 -20.61 -1.25 4.64
C GLY A 65 -20.48 -2.76 4.89
N LEU A 66 -19.63 -3.45 4.13
CA LEU A 66 -19.29 -4.87 4.31
C LEU A 66 -18.17 -5.08 5.35
N ILE A 67 -17.31 -4.08 5.54
CA ILE A 67 -16.35 -3.97 6.65
C ILE A 67 -16.82 -2.80 7.51
N SER A 68 -16.99 -3.01 8.82
CA SER A 68 -17.37 -1.95 9.76
C SER A 68 -16.15 -1.24 10.36
N GLU A 69 -16.38 -0.10 11.03
CA GLU A 69 -15.34 0.59 11.81
C GLU A 69 -14.75 -0.31 12.92
N GLU A 70 -15.58 -1.19 13.50
CA GLU A 70 -15.12 -2.19 14.48
C GLU A 70 -14.21 -3.25 13.83
N ASP A 71 -14.54 -3.72 12.62
CA ASP A 71 -13.69 -4.67 11.87
C ASP A 71 -12.35 -4.05 11.44
N ALA A 72 -12.30 -2.72 11.35
CA ALA A 72 -11.11 -1.94 10.97
C ALA A 72 -10.33 -1.38 12.17
N ASP A 73 -10.63 -1.82 13.41
CA ASP A 73 -9.99 -1.34 14.64
C ASP A 73 -10.04 0.21 14.81
N GLY A 74 -11.07 0.87 14.26
CA GLY A 74 -11.27 2.33 14.38
C GLY A 74 -10.34 3.19 13.52
N LEU A 75 -9.81 2.64 12.41
CA LEU A 75 -9.02 3.36 11.41
C LEU A 75 -9.84 4.36 10.57
#